data_AF-D4F1K3-F1
#
_entry.id   AF-D4F1K3-F1
#
_cell.length_a   1.000
_cell.length_b   1.000
_cell.length_c   1.000
_cell.angle_alpha   90.00
_cell.angle_beta   90.00
_cell.angle_gamma   90.00
#
_symmetry.space_group_name_H-M   'P 1'
#
loop_
_entity.id
_entity.type
_entity.pdbx_description
1 polymer ?
#
loop_
_entity_poly.entity_id
_entity_poly.type
_entity_poly.pdbx_seq_one_letter_code
_entity_poly.pdbx_strand_id
1 'polypeptide(L)'
;MHIPANSNSPLAPPAPPAHLSVGPFLDWYPGIRSIAVKCDLCQFSEAGPACVRACPTHAIMLVDERRLEAASAAKRLHVLDAQRADLLALASLSGGNDAQ
;
A
#
# COMPACT_ATOMS: atom_id res chain seq x y z
N MET A 1 -4.30 5.88 -31.86
CA MET A 1 -4.10 4.42 -31.85
C MET A 1 -5.43 3.78 -31.48
N HIS A 2 -6.16 3.26 -32.47
CA HIS A 2 -7.46 2.60 -32.27
C HIS A 2 -7.19 1.13 -31.94
N ILE A 3 -7.24 0.75 -30.66
CA ILE A 3 -7.20 -0.66 -30.28
C ILE A 3 -8.62 -1.19 -30.53
N PRO A 4 -8.82 -2.06 -31.54
CA PRO A 4 -10.15 -2.54 -31.85
C PRO A 4 -10.69 -3.36 -30.67
N ALA A 5 -11.99 -3.21 -30.41
CA ALA A 5 -12.72 -4.18 -29.60
C ALA A 5 -12.44 -5.57 -30.19
N ASN A 6 -12.07 -6.53 -29.34
CA ASN A 6 -11.69 -7.91 -29.71
C ASN A 6 -10.25 -8.12 -30.22
N SER A 7 -9.29 -7.32 -29.76
CA SER A 7 -7.86 -7.64 -29.91
C SER A 7 -7.48 -8.88 -29.08
N ASN A 8 -7.84 -10.08 -29.57
CA ASN A 8 -7.52 -11.35 -28.96
C ASN A 8 -6.09 -11.73 -29.36
N SER A 9 -5.13 -11.54 -28.45
CA SER A 9 -3.81 -12.17 -28.55
C SER A 9 -3.86 -13.52 -27.84
N PRO A 10 -3.15 -14.56 -28.30
CA PRO A 10 -3.06 -15.83 -27.57
C PRO A 10 -2.47 -15.69 -26.15
N LEU A 11 -1.90 -14.52 -25.82
CA LEU A 11 -1.32 -14.18 -24.52
C LEU A 11 -2.31 -13.50 -23.55
N ALA A 12 -3.54 -13.17 -23.98
CA ALA A 12 -4.51 -12.49 -23.15
C ALA A 12 -5.93 -13.08 -23.31
N PRO A 13 -6.71 -13.19 -22.23
CA PRO A 13 -8.12 -13.58 -22.34
C PRO A 13 -8.90 -12.57 -23.18
N PRO A 14 -10.01 -12.99 -23.82
CA PRO A 14 -10.85 -12.08 -24.58
C PRO A 14 -11.29 -10.91 -23.73
N ALA A 15 -11.30 -9.71 -24.32
CA ALA A 15 -11.75 -8.52 -23.64
C ALA A 15 -13.16 -8.74 -23.06
N PRO A 16 -13.43 -8.35 -21.80
CA PRO A 16 -14.76 -8.44 -21.23
C PRO A 16 -15.77 -7.70 -22.12
N PRO A 17 -17.05 -8.14 -22.15
CA PRO A 17 -18.11 -7.39 -22.80
C PRO A 17 -18.10 -5.94 -22.32
N ALA A 18 -18.41 -5.00 -23.22
CA ALA A 18 -18.55 -3.60 -22.83
C ALA A 18 -19.57 -3.50 -21.68
N HIS A 19 -19.21 -2.75 -20.64
CA HIS A 19 -20.11 -2.48 -19.53
C HIS A 19 -21.33 -1.70 -20.04
N LEU A 20 -22.47 -1.88 -19.38
CA LEU A 20 -23.63 -1.02 -19.60
C LEU A 20 -23.22 0.43 -19.33
N SER A 21 -23.61 1.35 -20.22
CA SER A 21 -23.29 2.77 -20.04
C SER A 21 -23.91 3.25 -18.72
N VAL A 22 -23.03 3.66 -17.82
CA VAL A 22 -23.38 4.16 -16.48
C VAL A 22 -23.25 5.67 -16.41
N GLY A 23 -22.61 6.29 -17.41
CA GLY A 23 -22.59 7.73 -17.61
C GLY A 23 -21.27 8.22 -18.21
N PRO A 24 -21.23 9.44 -18.76
CA PRO A 24 -20.11 9.95 -19.56
C PRO A 24 -18.77 10.06 -18.81
N PHE A 25 -18.77 10.04 -17.47
CA PHE A 25 -17.58 10.08 -16.62
C PHE A 25 -17.08 8.69 -16.20
N LEU A 26 -17.95 7.68 -16.24
CA LEU A 26 -17.67 6.32 -15.76
C LEU A 26 -17.54 5.32 -16.91
N ASP A 27 -17.96 5.71 -18.12
CA ASP A 27 -17.81 4.92 -19.33
C ASP A 27 -16.34 4.91 -19.78
N TRP A 28 -15.59 3.89 -19.39
CA TRP A 28 -14.20 3.69 -19.80
C TRP A 28 -14.14 3.15 -21.23
N TYR A 29 -14.28 4.03 -22.24
CA TYR A 29 -14.03 3.72 -23.64
C TYR A 29 -12.60 4.12 -24.05
N PRO A 30 -11.69 3.15 -24.26
CA PRO A 30 -10.34 3.43 -24.75
C PRO A 30 -10.41 4.21 -26.06
N GLY A 31 -9.71 5.35 -26.12
CA GLY A 31 -9.60 6.17 -27.34
C GLY A 31 -10.72 7.19 -27.59
N ILE A 32 -11.75 7.27 -26.75
CA ILE A 32 -12.80 8.31 -26.85
C ILE A 32 -12.50 9.51 -25.94
N ARG A 33 -12.02 9.27 -24.70
CA ARG A 33 -11.54 10.31 -23.79
C ARG A 33 -10.37 9.77 -22.97
N SER A 34 -9.33 10.58 -22.76
CA SER A 34 -8.24 10.25 -21.85
C SER A 34 -8.67 10.59 -20.43
N ILE A 35 -9.10 9.58 -19.67
CA ILE A 35 -9.53 9.71 -18.28
C ILE A 35 -8.66 8.77 -17.44
N ALA A 36 -8.29 9.20 -16.23
CA ALA A 36 -7.64 8.35 -15.24
C ALA A 36 -8.52 8.29 -13.99
N VAL A 37 -8.91 7.08 -13.59
CA VAL A 37 -9.68 6.84 -12.37
C VAL A 37 -8.74 6.22 -11.33
N LYS A 38 -8.68 6.82 -10.14
CA LYS A 38 -7.86 6.36 -9.03
C LYS A 38 -8.73 6.24 -7.78
N CYS A 39 -8.41 5.29 -6.91
CA CYS A 39 -8.98 5.23 -5.56
C CYS A 39 -8.68 6.54 -4.80
N ASP A 40 -9.73 7.16 -4.27
CA ASP A 40 -9.68 8.40 -3.48
C ASP A 40 -9.83 8.14 -1.98
N LEU A 41 -9.64 6.89 -1.54
CA LEU A 41 -9.81 6.44 -0.15
C LEU A 41 -11.23 6.69 0.40
N CYS A 42 -12.23 6.75 -0.48
CA CYS A 42 -13.62 7.03 -0.13
C CYS A 42 -13.76 8.39 0.58
N GLN A 43 -13.09 9.43 0.06
CA GLN A 43 -13.07 10.79 0.65
C GLN A 43 -14.46 11.37 0.98
N PHE A 44 -15.52 10.93 0.28
CA PHE A 44 -16.89 11.40 0.47
C PHE A 44 -17.69 10.65 1.54
N SER A 45 -17.11 9.60 2.13
CA SER A 45 -17.80 8.72 3.08
C SER A 45 -17.19 8.89 4.48
N GLU A 46 -18.00 9.36 5.43
CA GLU A 46 -17.60 9.44 6.85
C GLU A 46 -17.27 8.08 7.46
N ALA A 47 -17.82 6.99 6.91
CA ALA A 47 -17.48 5.63 7.32
C ALA A 47 -16.04 5.21 6.91
N GLY A 48 -15.32 6.02 6.15
CA GLY A 48 -13.97 5.76 5.66
C GLY A 48 -13.90 4.81 4.45
N PRO A 49 -12.73 4.19 4.18
CA PRO A 49 -12.52 3.33 3.02
C PRO A 49 -13.41 2.07 3.05
N ALA A 50 -14.27 1.93 2.04
CA ALA A 50 -15.17 0.77 1.91
C ALA A 50 -14.40 -0.56 1.79
N CYS A 51 -13.25 -0.55 1.10
CA CYS A 51 -12.39 -1.72 0.94
C CYS A 51 -11.85 -2.27 2.27
N VAL A 52 -11.59 -1.40 3.25
CA VAL A 52 -11.17 -1.81 4.60
C VAL A 52 -12.33 -2.49 5.33
N ARG A 53 -13.52 -1.88 5.31
CA ARG A 53 -14.71 -2.43 6.00
C ARG A 53 -15.20 -3.74 5.40
N ALA A 54 -15.10 -3.89 4.09
CA ALA A 54 -15.58 -5.08 3.38
C ALA A 54 -14.61 -6.26 3.45
N CYS A 55 -13.36 -6.07 3.91
CA CYS A 55 -12.33 -7.10 3.87
C CYS A 55 -12.53 -8.13 5.01
N PRO A 56 -12.95 -9.38 4.71
CA PRO A 56 -13.28 -10.36 5.74
C PRO A 56 -12.04 -10.85 6.51
N THR A 57 -10.88 -10.87 5.85
CA THR A 57 -9.61 -11.31 6.44
C THR A 57 -8.85 -10.18 7.14
N HIS A 58 -9.36 -8.93 7.06
CA HIS A 58 -8.66 -7.75 7.57
C HIS A 58 -7.26 -7.55 6.96
N ALA A 59 -7.06 -8.00 5.71
CA ALA A 59 -5.80 -7.85 5.00
C ALA A 59 -5.50 -6.40 4.57
N ILE A 60 -6.53 -5.57 4.40
CA ILE A 60 -6.40 -4.16 4.02
C ILE A 60 -6.63 -3.30 5.25
N MET A 61 -5.70 -2.40 5.56
CA MET A 61 -5.77 -1.47 6.69
C MET A 61 -5.37 -0.06 6.27
N LEU A 62 -6.04 0.94 6.84
CA LEU A 62 -5.66 2.35 6.65
C LEU A 62 -4.56 2.73 7.65
N VAL A 63 -3.41 3.13 7.10
CA VAL A 63 -2.23 3.56 7.87
C VAL A 63 -2.09 5.07 7.73
N ASP A 64 -2.00 5.78 8.87
CA ASP A 64 -1.69 7.20 8.93
C ASP A 64 -0.21 7.41 9.31
N GLU A 65 0.26 8.66 9.21
CA GLU A 65 1.66 9.01 9.50
C GLU A 65 2.05 8.65 10.94
N ARG A 66 1.15 8.87 11.90
CA ARG A 66 1.38 8.55 13.32
C ARG A 66 1.62 7.05 13.53
N ARG A 67 0.84 6.20 12.88
CA ARG A 67 1.04 4.74 12.91
C ARG A 67 2.36 4.34 12.27
N LEU A 68 2.75 5.00 11.19
CA LEU A 68 4.03 4.75 10.52
C LEU A 68 5.22 5.13 11.42
N GLU A 69 5.15 6.28 12.09
CA GLU A 69 6.16 6.74 13.04
C GLU A 69 6.28 5.80 14.24
N ALA A 70 5.15 5.39 14.82
CA ALA A 70 5.12 4.45 15.94
C ALA A 70 5.71 3.09 15.55
N ALA A 71 5.37 2.57 14.36
CA ALA A 71 5.93 1.32 13.85
C ALA A 71 7.45 1.44 13.60
N SER A 72 7.89 2.59 13.08
CA SER A 72 9.32 2.89 12.89
C SER A 72 10.07 2.95 14.23
N ALA A 73 9.48 3.57 15.25
CA ALA A 73 10.04 3.62 16.60
C ALA A 73 10.12 2.24 17.24
N ALA A 74 9.05 1.45 17.17
CA ALA A 74 9.03 0.07 17.65
C ALA A 74 10.11 -0.78 16.95
N LYS A 75 10.26 -0.64 15.64
CA LYS A 75 11.32 -1.34 14.89
C LYS A 75 12.72 -1.00 15.41
N ARG A 76 13.00 0.27 15.72
CA ARG A 76 14.29 0.67 16.30
C ARG A 76 14.52 0.02 17.66
N LEU A 77 13.51 0.00 18.53
CA LEU A 77 13.60 -0.66 19.84
C LEU A 77 13.86 -2.16 19.69
N HIS A 78 13.18 -2.84 18.76
CA HIS A 78 13.41 -4.27 18.51
C HIS A 78 14.83 -4.59 18.06
N VAL A 79 15.48 -3.71 17.29
CA VAL A 79 16.90 -3.88 16.93
C VAL A 79 17.78 -3.81 18.17
N LEU A 80 17.54 -2.83 19.05
CA LEU A 80 18.29 -2.70 20.31
C LEU A 80 18.11 -3.93 21.20
N ASP A 81 16.88 -4.43 21.31
CA ASP A 81 16.59 -5.63 22.11
C ASP A 81 17.28 -6.88 21.53
N ALA A 82 17.25 -7.06 20.21
CA ALA A 82 17.91 -8.18 19.54
C ALA A 82 19.43 -8.15 19.72
N GLN A 83 20.03 -6.96 19.76
CA GLN A 83 21.47 -6.77 19.90
C GLN A 83 21.91 -6.47 21.34
N ARG A 84 21.01 -6.66 22.32
CA ARG A 84 21.23 -6.22 23.70
C ARG A 84 22.47 -6.85 24.34
N ALA A 85 22.69 -8.15 24.13
CA ALA A 85 23.85 -8.85 24.69
C ALA A 85 25.17 -8.33 24.12
N ASP A 86 25.23 -8.14 22.79
CA ASP A 86 26.41 -7.61 22.10
C ASP A 86 26.71 -6.15 22.52
N LEU A 87 25.67 -5.33 22.68
CA LEU A 87 25.81 -3.96 23.16
C LEU A 87 26.37 -3.90 24.59
N LEU A 88 25.89 -4.78 25.49
CA LEU A 88 26.38 -4.86 26.87
C LEU A 88 27.84 -5.35 26.94
N ALA A 89 28.21 -6.30 26.07
CA ALA A 89 29.59 -6.77 25.96
C ALA A 89 30.53 -5.66 25.49
N LEU A 90 30.16 -4.90 24.46
CA LEU A 90 30.93 -3.75 23.98
C LEU A 90 31.05 -2.64 25.04
N ALA A 91 29.97 -2.32 25.74
CA ALA A 91 29.99 -1.33 26.82
C ALA A 91 30.93 -1.72 27.96
N SER A 92 31.02 -3.02 28.27
CA SER A 92 31.92 -3.55 29.30
C SER A 92 33.39 -3.42 28.91
N LEU A 93 33.72 -3.52 27.61
CA LEU A 93 35.07 -3.30 27.10
C LEU A 93 35.47 -1.82 27.12
N SER A 94 34.51 -0.91 26.93
CA SER A 94 34.76 0.54 26.96
C SER A 94 35.08 1.08 28.37
N GLY A 95 34.69 0.39 29.44
CA GLY A 95 34.94 0.80 30.83
C GLY A 95 36.35 0.51 31.35
N GLY A 96 37.24 -0.07 30.53
CA GLY A 96 38.58 -0.50 30.94
C GLY A 96 39.75 0.43 30.57
N ASN A 97 39.50 1.54 29.84
CA ASN A 97 40.57 2.38 29.27
C ASN A 97 40.80 3.75 29.94
N ASP A 98 40.11 4.08 31.03
CA ASP A 98 40.26 5.37 31.76
C ASP A 98 41.05 5.26 33.08
N ALA A 99 41.94 4.26 33.18
CA ALA A 99 42.85 4.11 34.32
C ALA A 99 44.29 3.87 33.86
N GLN A 100 44.94 4.93 33.35
CA GLN A 100 46.40 5.11 33.45
C GLN A 100 46.78 6.57 33.22
#